data_AF-A0A4P6L065-F1
#
_entry.id   AF-A0A4P6L065-F1
#
_cell.length_a   1.000
_cell.length_b   1.000
_cell.length_c   1.000
_cell.angle_alpha   90.00
_cell.angle_beta   90.00
_cell.angle_gamma   90.00
#
_symmetry.space_group_name_H-M   'P 1'
#
loop_
_entity.id
_entity.type
_entity.pdbx_description
1 polymer ?
#
loop_
_entity_poly.entity_id
_entity_poly.type
_entity_poly.pdbx_seq_one_letter_code
_entity_poly.pdbx_strand_id
1 'polypeptide(L)'
;MKRYHSTVNAIRFPRRALLSFAISLAVSLPVQQAHAQSPTNVPSLPSLGDTSREALSPVIERKLGEEIMRDIRFNRDYLDDPPISDYLNNLGNTLVAARPGARGEANYDYAFFAVRDPMLNAFALPGGFIGVHSALLLAAQSESELASVLSHEIGHVAQRHIARQLGEQKTDALIPLAAMILAALVAKDSPDAAMGVMMGGQGVAIQRQLNFGRDAEREADRVGFQIMGAAGYETTGMVAFFQRMQNATKMYDTSMPWLMSHPLTTERIADIQARIREAPYRQRVDALDFFLVRSRARVLQDPSTKGYAQSEEFFRNQMAQQSRHDIAAGQYGMAFLALKRSDYKGAQSWLDKARATVERPPAAGAFSSPLPKGVSESILAYTSLEIKVDQEKNPEVLAQAIAEGQEAHAKFPLSRGIAWQYADALIKGGKPEQAERFLRDQIQQYRSEAELQDLLAQAYSKMGKISLQHIALAESYALLGGTMAALDQLQLARKSSDASFYEHAVIDAREREWQAKRREAMGEKAKDKDYSGASFSVSAGTGNGTSAAKDDPFGRLHQADKDCADVTRPAWEPSGSRSDPLRRRDLSAATAAHCR
;
A
#
# COMPACT_ATOMS: atom_id res chain seq x y z
N MET A 1 29.13 30.44 -57.35
CA MET A 1 28.10 31.42 -57.79
C MET A 1 26.92 31.33 -56.83
N LYS A 2 26.24 32.38 -56.37
CA LYS A 2 26.51 33.85 -56.36
C LYS A 2 26.48 34.32 -54.89
N ARG A 3 27.09 35.48 -54.57
CA ARG A 3 27.04 36.12 -53.23
C ARG A 3 25.93 37.18 -53.18
N TYR A 4 25.52 37.56 -51.97
CA TYR A 4 25.02 38.91 -51.66
C TYR A 4 25.46 39.33 -50.23
N HIS A 5 25.69 40.63 -50.00
CA HIS A 5 26.20 41.20 -48.74
C HIS A 5 25.42 42.47 -48.33
N SER A 6 25.15 42.62 -47.02
CA SER A 6 24.86 43.86 -46.26
C SER A 6 25.17 43.58 -44.77
N THR A 7 25.74 44.43 -43.89
CA THR A 7 26.37 45.77 -43.97
C THR A 7 25.53 46.94 -44.49
N VAL A 8 25.27 48.03 -43.74
CA VAL A 8 25.57 48.40 -42.32
C VAL A 8 24.36 49.23 -41.77
N ASN A 9 24.17 49.47 -40.48
CA ASN A 9 24.69 50.66 -39.78
C ASN A 9 24.43 50.60 -38.26
N ALA A 10 25.26 51.29 -37.48
CA ALA A 10 25.06 51.51 -36.04
C ALA A 10 25.03 53.01 -35.72
N ILE A 11 24.29 53.41 -34.70
CA ILE A 11 24.23 54.79 -34.19
C ILE A 11 24.56 54.78 -32.69
N ARG A 12 25.30 55.79 -32.22
CA ARG A 12 25.80 55.93 -30.84
C ARG A 12 25.76 57.41 -30.39
N PHE A 13 25.92 57.59 -29.07
CA PHE A 13 26.28 58.82 -28.35
C PHE A 13 25.15 59.83 -28.06
N PRO A 14 25.29 60.72 -27.04
CA PRO A 14 26.42 60.88 -26.11
C PRO A 14 26.09 60.70 -24.60
N ARG A 15 27.14 60.81 -23.75
CA ARG A 15 27.08 60.98 -22.27
C ARG A 15 27.67 62.35 -21.88
N ARG A 16 27.08 63.02 -20.87
CA ARG A 16 27.67 63.93 -19.84
C ARG A 16 26.51 64.46 -18.96
N ALA A 17 26.53 64.35 -17.63
CA ALA A 17 27.27 65.14 -16.60
C ALA A 17 26.69 66.59 -16.46
N LEU A 18 26.46 67.19 -15.28
CA LEU A 18 27.20 67.19 -13.99
C LEU A 18 26.31 67.45 -12.73
N LEU A 19 26.95 67.35 -11.55
CA LEU A 19 26.79 67.97 -10.20
C LEU A 19 25.85 69.21 -10.01
N SER A 20 25.44 69.69 -8.81
CA SER A 20 25.43 69.20 -7.38
C SER A 20 24.79 70.26 -6.44
N PHE A 21 24.38 69.85 -5.21
CA PHE A 21 24.22 70.70 -4.00
C PHE A 21 23.06 71.76 -4.01
N ALA A 22 22.53 72.29 -2.89
CA ALA A 22 22.86 72.17 -1.46
C ALA A 22 21.62 72.41 -0.53
N ILE A 23 21.72 71.95 0.73
CA ILE A 23 21.44 72.65 2.04
C ILE A 23 20.19 73.55 2.20
N SER A 24 19.50 73.65 3.35
CA SER A 24 19.19 72.81 4.54
C SER A 24 18.24 73.64 5.44
N LEU A 25 17.37 73.03 6.25
CA LEU A 25 17.03 73.59 7.56
C LEU A 25 16.57 72.50 8.54
N ALA A 26 16.93 72.64 9.82
CA ALA A 26 16.57 71.73 10.89
C ALA A 26 15.94 72.51 12.05
N VAL A 27 15.01 71.87 12.76
CA VAL A 27 14.53 72.30 14.08
C VAL A 27 14.61 71.09 15.00
N SER A 28 15.24 71.25 16.16
CA SER A 28 15.55 70.17 17.09
C SER A 28 15.08 70.50 18.51
N LEU A 29 14.37 69.56 19.13
CA LEU A 29 14.18 69.49 20.58
C LEU A 29 14.31 68.03 21.04
N PRO A 30 14.92 67.77 22.23
CA PRO A 30 15.22 66.41 22.68
C PRO A 30 14.15 65.84 23.63
N VAL A 31 14.03 64.50 23.66
CA VAL A 31 13.39 63.73 24.73
C VAL A 31 14.24 62.48 25.00
N GLN A 32 14.34 62.06 26.26
CA GLN A 32 15.17 60.94 26.72
C GLN A 32 14.83 59.59 26.06
N GLN A 33 15.84 58.72 26.01
CA GLN A 33 15.65 57.29 25.77
C GLN A 33 14.86 56.64 26.92
N ALA A 34 13.77 55.95 26.58
CA ALA A 34 13.15 54.95 27.43
C ALA A 34 13.21 53.60 26.72
N HIS A 35 13.78 52.58 27.37
CA HIS A 35 13.83 51.22 26.81
C HIS A 35 12.48 50.52 27.03
N ALA A 36 11.61 50.54 26.03
CA ALA A 36 10.39 49.75 26.01
C ALA A 36 10.64 48.42 25.27
N GLN A 37 10.59 47.30 26.00
CA GLN A 37 10.47 45.98 25.40
C GLN A 37 9.00 45.73 25.01
N SER A 38 8.73 45.57 23.72
CA SER A 38 7.40 45.19 23.22
C SER A 38 7.37 43.70 22.88
N PRO A 39 6.67 42.85 23.65
CA PRO A 39 6.38 41.47 23.27
C PRO A 39 5.18 41.41 22.30
N THR A 40 4.67 40.19 22.08
CA THR A 40 3.46 39.81 21.32
C THR A 40 3.55 39.80 19.80
N ASN A 41 3.71 38.58 19.28
CA ASN A 41 2.96 37.99 18.17
C ASN A 41 1.98 38.92 17.46
N VAL A 42 2.30 39.32 16.22
CA VAL A 42 1.28 39.70 15.25
C VAL A 42 0.61 38.40 14.77
N PRO A 43 -0.71 38.22 14.92
CA PRO A 43 -1.40 37.10 14.29
C PRO A 43 -1.27 37.24 12.77
N SER A 44 -0.74 36.23 12.09
CA SER A 44 -0.65 36.22 10.63
C SER A 44 -2.06 36.31 10.04
N LEU A 45 -2.38 37.43 9.40
CA LEU A 45 -3.66 37.64 8.72
C LEU A 45 -3.90 36.49 7.73
N PRO A 46 -5.05 35.80 7.77
CA PRO A 46 -5.35 34.72 6.83
C PRO A 46 -5.24 35.20 5.39
N SER A 47 -4.46 34.48 4.58
CA SER A 47 -4.38 34.80 3.16
C SER A 47 -5.70 34.44 2.47
N LEU A 48 -6.20 35.30 1.58
CA LEU A 48 -7.48 35.11 0.89
C LEU A 48 -7.48 34.00 -0.18
N GLY A 49 -6.55 33.03 -0.06
CA GLY A 49 -6.51 31.80 -0.84
C GLY A 49 -6.67 30.50 -0.03
N ASP A 50 -6.66 30.55 1.31
CA ASP A 50 -6.54 29.33 2.15
C ASP A 50 -7.82 28.48 2.26
N THR A 51 -8.99 29.02 1.89
CA THR A 51 -10.28 28.34 2.12
C THR A 51 -10.49 27.00 1.38
N SER A 52 -9.60 26.64 0.45
CA SER A 52 -9.55 25.30 -0.16
C SER A 52 -8.75 24.29 0.67
N ARG A 53 -7.78 24.74 1.47
CA ARG A 53 -7.02 23.91 2.43
C ARG A 53 -7.82 23.60 3.69
N GLU A 54 -8.78 24.46 4.05
CA GLU A 54 -9.73 24.23 5.15
C GLU A 54 -10.82 23.20 4.83
N ALA A 55 -11.21 23.06 3.55
CA ALA A 55 -12.37 22.25 3.14
C ALA A 55 -12.19 20.74 3.39
N LEU A 56 -10.98 20.23 3.17
CA LEU A 56 -10.57 18.85 3.49
C LEU A 56 -9.12 18.86 3.97
N SER A 57 -8.87 18.37 5.18
CA SER A 57 -7.51 18.13 5.68
C SER A 57 -7.01 16.75 5.21
N PRO A 58 -5.69 16.51 5.13
CA PRO A 58 -5.14 15.20 4.73
C PRO A 58 -5.63 14.03 5.61
N VAL A 59 -5.90 14.27 6.89
CA VAL A 59 -6.45 13.26 7.81
C VAL A 59 -7.91 12.92 7.47
N ILE A 60 -8.70 13.91 7.05
CA ILE A 60 -10.09 13.70 6.61
C ILE A 60 -10.12 13.02 5.24
N GLU A 61 -9.29 13.43 4.28
CA GLU A 61 -9.11 12.72 3.01
C GLU A 61 -8.72 11.26 3.23
N ARG A 62 -7.79 10.99 4.15
CA ARG A 62 -7.37 9.63 4.47
C ARG A 62 -8.50 8.78 5.06
N LYS A 63 -9.24 9.32 6.03
CA LYS A 63 -10.40 8.64 6.62
C LYS A 63 -11.50 8.37 5.58
N LEU A 64 -11.78 9.34 4.70
CA LEU A 64 -12.76 9.19 3.61
C LEU A 64 -12.34 8.10 2.61
N GLY A 65 -11.07 8.06 2.24
CA GLY A 65 -10.51 6.98 1.41
C GLY A 65 -10.66 5.60 2.07
N GLU A 66 -10.34 5.50 3.37
CA GLU A 66 -10.51 4.27 4.15
C GLU A 66 -11.98 3.84 4.29
N GLU A 67 -12.92 4.79 4.32
CA GLU A 67 -14.36 4.52 4.34
C GLU A 67 -14.85 4.00 2.98
N ILE A 68 -14.49 4.67 1.86
CA ILE A 68 -14.81 4.20 0.51
C ILE A 68 -14.20 2.81 0.22
N MET A 69 -12.98 2.55 0.72
CA MET A 69 -12.31 1.27 0.52
C MET A 69 -12.94 0.08 1.27
N ARG A 70 -13.74 0.31 2.32
CA ARG A 70 -14.52 -0.75 2.98
C ARG A 70 -15.60 -1.25 2.02
N ASP A 71 -16.41 -0.33 1.48
CA ASP A 71 -17.48 -0.64 0.53
C ASP A 71 -16.95 -1.30 -0.75
N ILE A 72 -15.79 -0.83 -1.26
CA ILE A 72 -15.13 -1.43 -2.42
C ILE A 72 -14.69 -2.87 -2.13
N ARG A 73 -14.06 -3.15 -0.99
CA ARG A 73 -13.57 -4.51 -0.64
C ARG A 73 -14.69 -5.55 -0.50
N PHE A 74 -15.87 -5.13 -0.06
CA PHE A 74 -17.04 -6.02 0.01
C PHE A 74 -17.76 -6.21 -1.34
N ASN A 75 -17.39 -5.45 -2.38
CA ASN A 75 -17.95 -5.65 -3.71
C ASN A 75 -17.35 -6.92 -4.35
N ARG A 76 -18.21 -7.76 -4.96
CA ARG A 76 -17.82 -9.02 -5.62
C ARG A 76 -16.81 -8.83 -6.76
N ASP A 77 -16.70 -7.63 -7.30
CA ASP A 77 -15.75 -7.25 -8.34
C ASP A 77 -14.42 -6.68 -7.82
N TYR A 78 -14.22 -6.56 -6.51
CA TYR A 78 -12.87 -6.41 -5.95
C TYR A 78 -12.03 -7.67 -6.26
N LEU A 79 -10.83 -7.49 -6.79
CA LEU A 79 -9.91 -8.59 -7.13
C LEU A 79 -8.89 -8.79 -6.01
N ASP A 80 -9.30 -9.50 -4.95
CA ASP A 80 -8.42 -9.89 -3.85
C ASP A 80 -7.51 -11.06 -4.25
N ASP A 81 -6.56 -10.77 -5.13
CA ASP A 81 -5.60 -11.72 -5.66
C ASP A 81 -4.18 -11.27 -5.28
N PRO A 82 -3.49 -11.96 -4.34
CA PRO A 82 -2.20 -11.49 -3.84
C PRO A 82 -1.13 -11.30 -4.92
N PRO A 83 -0.99 -12.15 -5.96
CA PRO A 83 -0.08 -11.89 -7.07
C PRO A 83 -0.37 -10.59 -7.85
N ILE A 84 -1.63 -10.26 -8.13
CA ILE A 84 -2.00 -8.97 -8.75
C ILE A 84 -1.75 -7.80 -7.79
N SER A 85 -2.17 -7.93 -6.53
CA SER A 85 -2.08 -6.88 -5.52
C SER A 85 -0.63 -6.57 -5.12
N ASP A 86 0.20 -7.56 -4.83
CA ASP A 86 1.62 -7.35 -4.50
C ASP A 86 2.38 -6.77 -5.71
N TYR A 87 2.06 -7.18 -6.95
CA TYR A 87 2.64 -6.55 -8.15
C TYR A 87 2.24 -5.06 -8.28
N LEU A 88 0.94 -4.75 -8.17
CA LEU A 88 0.45 -3.37 -8.29
C LEU A 88 1.05 -2.46 -7.21
N ASN A 89 1.18 -2.95 -5.98
CA ASN A 89 1.80 -2.19 -4.89
C ASN A 89 3.33 -2.08 -5.05
N ASN A 90 4.03 -3.10 -5.56
CA ASN A 90 5.47 -3.00 -5.84
C ASN A 90 5.76 -2.00 -6.99
N LEU A 91 4.99 -2.06 -8.08
CA LEU A 91 5.08 -1.10 -9.18
C LEU A 91 4.75 0.32 -8.69
N GLY A 92 3.61 0.50 -8.02
CA GLY A 92 3.16 1.78 -7.50
C GLY A 92 4.12 2.41 -6.47
N ASN A 93 4.61 1.62 -5.51
CA ASN A 93 5.61 2.08 -4.55
C ASN A 93 6.97 2.39 -5.19
N THR A 94 7.36 1.69 -6.27
CA THR A 94 8.55 2.07 -7.05
C THR A 94 8.40 3.45 -7.68
N LEU A 95 7.22 3.75 -8.24
CA LEU A 95 6.91 5.07 -8.80
C LEU A 95 6.90 6.16 -7.71
N VAL A 96 6.23 5.92 -6.58
CA VAL A 96 6.16 6.87 -5.45
C VAL A 96 7.54 7.10 -4.82
N ALA A 97 8.37 6.07 -4.65
CA ALA A 97 9.69 6.19 -4.06
C ALA A 97 10.70 6.91 -4.97
N ALA A 98 10.53 6.84 -6.30
CA ALA A 98 11.49 7.42 -7.26
C ALA A 98 11.54 8.96 -7.24
N ARG A 99 10.57 9.65 -6.62
CA ARG A 99 10.55 11.12 -6.55
C ARG A 99 9.98 11.60 -5.22
N PRO A 100 10.71 12.38 -4.41
CA PRO A 100 10.23 12.88 -3.10
C PRO A 100 8.86 13.58 -3.14
N GLY A 101 8.59 14.36 -4.21
CA GLY A 101 7.30 15.05 -4.39
C GLY A 101 6.12 14.15 -4.80
N ALA A 102 6.32 12.85 -5.07
CA ALA A 102 5.24 11.95 -5.48
C ALA A 102 4.28 11.59 -4.33
N ARG A 103 4.66 11.82 -3.07
CA ARG A 103 3.73 11.72 -1.92
C ARG A 103 2.90 12.98 -1.65
N GLY A 104 3.14 14.07 -2.39
CA GLY A 104 2.46 15.36 -2.21
C GLY A 104 2.75 16.06 -0.89
N GLU A 105 2.13 17.24 -0.66
CA GLU A 105 2.23 17.96 0.63
C GLU A 105 1.68 17.12 1.81
N ALA A 106 0.76 16.20 1.53
CA ALA A 106 0.10 15.34 2.50
C ALA A 106 0.97 14.15 2.99
N ASN A 107 2.06 13.83 2.29
CA ASN A 107 2.90 12.66 2.51
C ASN A 107 2.10 11.33 2.66
N TYR A 108 1.19 11.05 1.71
CA TYR A 108 0.34 9.86 1.82
C TYR A 108 1.10 8.53 1.68
N ASP A 109 0.64 7.53 2.43
CA ASP A 109 0.91 6.11 2.16
C ASP A 109 -0.07 5.60 1.10
N TYR A 110 0.47 5.08 0.01
CA TYR A 110 -0.31 4.64 -1.14
C TYR A 110 -0.69 3.17 -1.04
N ALA A 111 -1.88 2.83 -1.54
CA ALA A 111 -2.36 1.46 -1.64
C ALA A 111 -3.04 1.25 -3.00
N PHE A 112 -2.49 0.33 -3.78
CA PHE A 112 -2.92 0.02 -5.14
C PHE A 112 -3.77 -1.26 -5.12
N PHE A 113 -4.89 -1.28 -5.85
CA PHE A 113 -5.80 -2.43 -5.86
C PHE A 113 -6.43 -2.65 -7.24
N ALA A 114 -6.95 -3.85 -7.48
CA ALA A 114 -7.57 -4.24 -8.74
C ALA A 114 -9.08 -4.44 -8.62
N VAL A 115 -9.81 -4.14 -9.71
CA VAL A 115 -11.25 -4.34 -9.85
C VAL A 115 -11.54 -5.10 -11.14
N ARG A 116 -12.46 -6.08 -11.09
CA ARG A 116 -12.95 -6.85 -12.22
C ARG A 116 -13.93 -6.00 -13.02
N ASP A 117 -13.40 -5.32 -14.03
CA ASP A 117 -14.23 -4.52 -14.94
C ASP A 117 -13.67 -4.66 -16.37
N PRO A 118 -14.51 -5.02 -17.37
CA PRO A 118 -14.11 -5.09 -18.79
C PRO A 118 -13.91 -3.71 -19.45
N MET A 119 -14.30 -2.62 -18.79
CA MET A 119 -14.06 -1.25 -19.26
C MET A 119 -12.67 -0.78 -18.82
N LEU A 120 -11.86 -0.30 -19.78
CA LEU A 120 -10.52 0.24 -19.53
C LEU A 120 -10.62 1.50 -18.65
N ASN A 121 -10.04 1.44 -17.44
CA ASN A 121 -9.97 2.56 -16.52
C ASN A 121 -8.91 2.35 -15.41
N ALA A 122 -8.51 3.45 -14.78
CA ALA A 122 -7.90 3.52 -13.45
C ALA A 122 -8.49 4.74 -12.73
N PHE A 123 -8.31 4.84 -11.42
CA PHE A 123 -8.79 6.00 -10.66
C PHE A 123 -8.05 6.19 -9.34
N ALA A 124 -7.74 7.44 -9.00
CA ALA A 124 -7.40 7.88 -7.66
C ALA A 124 -8.64 8.07 -6.77
N LEU A 125 -8.51 7.70 -5.49
CA LEU A 125 -9.42 8.08 -4.40
C LEU A 125 -8.68 9.00 -3.40
N PRO A 126 -9.39 9.73 -2.53
CA PRO A 126 -8.78 10.47 -1.42
C PRO A 126 -7.86 9.60 -0.57
N GLY A 127 -6.76 10.17 -0.03
CA GLY A 127 -5.95 9.47 0.97
C GLY A 127 -4.95 8.42 0.49
N GLY A 128 -4.66 8.34 -0.82
CA GLY A 128 -3.60 7.50 -1.38
C GLY A 128 -4.04 6.17 -2.01
N PHE A 129 -5.34 5.88 -2.09
CA PHE A 129 -5.84 4.65 -2.72
C PHE A 129 -5.98 4.82 -4.24
N ILE A 130 -5.45 3.87 -5.03
CA ILE A 130 -5.52 3.90 -6.49
C ILE A 130 -6.05 2.56 -7.02
N GLY A 131 -7.20 2.61 -7.70
CA GLY A 131 -7.88 1.47 -8.30
C GLY A 131 -7.50 1.26 -9.77
N VAL A 132 -7.35 -0.01 -10.17
CA VAL A 132 -7.01 -0.43 -11.53
C VAL A 132 -8.06 -1.41 -12.05
N HIS A 133 -8.70 -1.12 -13.19
CA HIS A 133 -9.62 -2.08 -13.80
C HIS A 133 -8.83 -3.21 -14.48
N SER A 134 -9.33 -4.45 -14.42
CA SER A 134 -8.69 -5.60 -15.04
C SER A 134 -8.46 -5.40 -16.55
N ALA A 135 -9.39 -4.73 -17.24
CA ALA A 135 -9.23 -4.37 -18.64
C ALA A 135 -8.04 -3.45 -18.92
N LEU A 136 -7.63 -2.59 -17.98
CA LEU A 136 -6.41 -1.77 -18.14
C LEU A 136 -5.16 -2.66 -18.17
N LEU A 137 -5.06 -3.62 -17.25
CA LEU A 137 -3.97 -4.60 -17.24
C LEU A 137 -3.93 -5.37 -18.56
N LEU A 138 -5.08 -5.81 -19.09
CA LEU A 138 -5.11 -6.55 -20.34
C LEU A 138 -4.72 -5.68 -21.55
N ALA A 139 -5.15 -4.42 -21.58
CA ALA A 139 -4.95 -3.49 -22.70
C ALA A 139 -3.53 -2.92 -22.80
N ALA A 140 -2.85 -2.67 -21.68
CA ALA A 140 -1.47 -2.18 -21.67
C ALA A 140 -0.54 -3.16 -22.40
N GLN A 141 0.26 -2.67 -23.36
CA GLN A 141 1.18 -3.52 -24.13
C GLN A 141 2.59 -3.61 -23.53
N SER A 142 2.97 -2.70 -22.64
CA SER A 142 4.23 -2.73 -21.88
C SER A 142 4.01 -2.35 -20.42
N GLU A 143 4.98 -2.68 -19.57
CA GLU A 143 5.01 -2.26 -18.15
C GLU A 143 5.08 -0.73 -18.07
N SER A 144 5.77 -0.10 -19.03
CA SER A 144 5.86 1.37 -19.15
C SER A 144 4.53 2.04 -19.57
N GLU A 145 3.64 1.35 -20.29
CA GLU A 145 2.27 1.87 -20.50
C GLU A 145 1.48 1.87 -19.19
N LEU A 146 1.49 0.78 -18.43
CA LEU A 146 0.78 0.70 -17.14
C LEU A 146 1.36 1.69 -16.11
N ALA A 147 2.69 1.79 -16.05
CA ALA A 147 3.40 2.75 -15.21
C ALA A 147 3.01 4.21 -15.53
N SER A 148 2.68 4.52 -16.78
CA SER A 148 2.26 5.87 -17.18
C SER A 148 0.91 6.26 -16.58
N VAL A 149 -0.03 5.31 -16.51
CA VAL A 149 -1.34 5.51 -15.90
C VAL A 149 -1.21 5.63 -14.39
N LEU A 150 -0.49 4.70 -13.74
CA LEU A 150 -0.27 4.78 -12.30
C LEU A 150 0.46 6.08 -11.91
N SER A 151 1.40 6.55 -12.73
CA SER A 151 2.07 7.84 -12.49
C SER A 151 1.12 9.04 -12.68
N HIS A 152 0.12 8.96 -13.56
CA HIS A 152 -0.92 9.96 -13.73
C HIS A 152 -1.87 10.01 -12.52
N GLU A 153 -2.34 8.85 -12.04
CA GLU A 153 -3.16 8.75 -10.82
C GLU A 153 -2.39 9.20 -9.56
N ILE A 154 -1.11 8.83 -9.42
CA ILE A 154 -0.23 9.38 -8.37
C ILE A 154 -0.11 10.90 -8.49
N GLY A 155 -0.10 11.45 -9.71
CA GLY A 155 -0.15 12.88 -9.97
C GLY A 155 -1.41 13.56 -9.40
N HIS A 156 -2.59 12.97 -9.64
CA HIS A 156 -3.86 13.45 -9.09
C HIS A 156 -3.90 13.46 -7.56
N VAL A 157 -3.38 12.39 -6.93
CA VAL A 157 -3.26 12.31 -5.46
C VAL A 157 -2.25 13.32 -4.92
N ALA A 158 -1.05 13.39 -5.51
CA ALA A 158 0.05 14.23 -5.02
C ALA A 158 -0.28 15.74 -5.08
N GLN A 159 -1.04 16.17 -6.08
CA GLN A 159 -1.54 17.54 -6.23
C GLN A 159 -2.93 17.76 -5.59
N ARG A 160 -3.44 16.74 -4.88
CA ARG A 160 -4.71 16.73 -4.14
C ARG A 160 -5.90 17.18 -4.99
N HIS A 161 -5.94 16.82 -6.28
CA HIS A 161 -6.92 17.36 -7.24
C HIS A 161 -8.37 17.17 -6.81
N ILE A 162 -8.70 16.02 -6.22
CA ILE A 162 -10.04 15.73 -5.67
C ILE A 162 -10.40 16.74 -4.56
N ALA A 163 -9.48 17.04 -3.64
CA ALA A 163 -9.72 18.02 -2.58
C ALA A 163 -9.77 19.47 -3.08
N ARG A 164 -8.95 19.83 -4.09
CA ARG A 164 -9.05 21.15 -4.75
C ARG A 164 -10.43 21.32 -5.39
N GLN A 165 -10.86 20.34 -6.18
CA GLN A 165 -12.16 20.33 -6.86
C GLN A 165 -13.35 20.44 -5.90
N LEU A 166 -13.32 19.69 -4.78
CA LEU A 166 -14.34 19.76 -3.74
C LEU A 166 -14.33 21.10 -2.96
N GLY A 167 -13.16 21.72 -2.77
CA GLY A 167 -13.03 23.05 -2.14
C GLY A 167 -13.42 24.21 -3.06
N GLU A 168 -13.31 24.02 -4.39
CA GLU A 168 -13.73 24.97 -5.43
C GLU A 168 -15.24 24.91 -5.69
N GLN A 169 -15.86 23.72 -5.65
CA GLN A 169 -17.31 23.52 -5.79
C GLN A 169 -18.09 23.87 -4.50
N LYS A 170 -17.94 25.12 -4.03
CA LYS A 170 -18.51 25.58 -2.76
C LYS A 170 -20.03 25.36 -2.66
N THR A 171 -20.45 25.02 -1.45
CA THR A 171 -21.78 24.57 -0.99
C THR A 171 -22.35 23.33 -1.68
N ASP A 172 -22.59 23.36 -2.99
CA ASP A 172 -23.63 22.50 -3.58
C ASP A 172 -23.18 21.07 -3.88
N ALA A 173 -21.88 20.84 -4.14
CA ALA A 173 -21.32 19.48 -4.32
C ALA A 173 -20.81 18.88 -2.99
N LEU A 174 -20.42 19.72 -2.05
CA LEU A 174 -20.07 19.30 -0.69
C LEU A 174 -21.29 18.76 0.06
N ILE A 175 -22.52 19.21 -0.25
CA ILE A 175 -23.74 18.67 0.37
C ILE A 175 -23.93 17.18 0.03
N PRO A 176 -23.93 16.72 -1.24
CA PRO A 176 -23.95 15.29 -1.56
C PRO A 176 -22.80 14.49 -0.93
N LEU A 177 -21.56 14.99 -0.92
CA LEU A 177 -20.45 14.23 -0.31
C LEU A 177 -20.56 14.16 1.22
N ALA A 178 -20.87 15.27 1.89
CA ALA A 178 -21.14 15.28 3.32
C ALA A 178 -22.40 14.49 3.68
N ALA A 179 -23.39 14.40 2.78
CA ALA A 179 -24.58 13.57 2.93
C ALA A 179 -24.30 12.09 2.65
N MET A 180 -23.35 11.72 1.78
CA MET A 180 -22.89 10.34 1.62
C MET A 180 -22.05 9.89 2.81
N ILE A 181 -21.17 10.76 3.34
CA ILE A 181 -20.51 10.54 4.63
C ILE A 181 -21.58 10.38 5.71
N LEU A 182 -22.47 11.36 5.89
CA LEU A 182 -23.53 11.31 6.90
C LEU A 182 -24.49 10.12 6.71
N ALA A 183 -24.75 9.65 5.48
CA ALA A 183 -25.54 8.46 5.22
C ALA A 183 -24.77 7.16 5.55
N ALA A 184 -23.46 7.07 5.27
CA ALA A 184 -22.61 5.98 5.73
C ALA A 184 -22.46 5.95 7.28
N LEU A 185 -22.77 7.05 7.95
CA LEU A 185 -22.88 7.15 9.40
C LEU A 185 -24.30 6.77 9.88
N VAL A 186 -25.36 7.31 9.29
CA VAL A 186 -26.77 7.17 9.71
C VAL A 186 -27.46 5.88 9.25
N ALA A 187 -27.05 5.29 8.12
CA ALA A 187 -27.61 4.01 7.63
C ALA A 187 -27.36 2.82 8.58
N LYS A 188 -26.54 3.02 9.64
CA LYS A 188 -26.30 2.06 10.72
C LYS A 188 -27.45 1.95 11.72
N ASP A 189 -28.42 2.86 11.68
CA ASP A 189 -29.51 2.94 12.67
C ASP A 189 -30.88 2.42 12.17
N SER A 190 -31.00 1.97 10.92
CA SER A 190 -32.20 1.23 10.48
C SER A 190 -31.91 0.23 9.34
N PRO A 191 -32.33 -1.05 9.46
CA PRO A 191 -32.16 -2.06 8.40
C PRO A 191 -32.82 -1.65 7.07
N ASP A 192 -33.96 -0.98 7.13
CA ASP A 192 -34.73 -0.61 5.94
C ASP A 192 -34.13 0.58 5.17
N ALA A 193 -33.43 1.51 5.85
CA ALA A 193 -32.63 2.54 5.16
C ALA A 193 -31.29 1.98 4.69
N ALA A 194 -30.70 1.02 5.41
CA ALA A 194 -29.50 0.31 4.95
C ALA A 194 -29.73 -0.36 3.60
N MET A 195 -30.89 -0.98 3.36
CA MET A 195 -31.29 -1.51 2.04
C MET A 195 -31.25 -0.47 0.90
N GLY A 196 -31.52 0.80 1.18
CA GLY A 196 -31.46 1.89 0.19
C GLY A 196 -30.05 2.45 -0.06
N VAL A 197 -29.12 2.26 0.89
CA VAL A 197 -27.76 2.83 0.86
C VAL A 197 -26.71 1.77 0.46
N MET A 198 -26.87 0.51 0.90
CA MET A 198 -25.95 -0.61 0.69
C MET A 198 -26.00 -1.23 -0.71
N MET A 199 -26.70 -0.61 -1.68
CA MET A 199 -26.48 -0.95 -3.09
C MET A 199 -25.10 -0.44 -3.51
N GLY A 200 -24.09 -1.32 -3.40
CA GLY A 200 -22.65 -1.03 -3.45
C GLY A 200 -22.12 -0.46 -4.78
N GLY A 201 -22.49 0.77 -5.08
CA GLY A 201 -22.06 1.53 -6.26
C GLY A 201 -21.77 3.02 -6.00
N GLN A 202 -21.90 3.52 -4.76
CA GLN A 202 -21.75 4.95 -4.46
C GLN A 202 -20.32 5.47 -4.72
N GLY A 203 -19.28 4.72 -4.33
CA GLY A 203 -17.89 5.06 -4.68
C GLY A 203 -17.63 5.13 -6.19
N VAL A 204 -18.27 4.26 -6.98
CA VAL A 204 -18.20 4.26 -8.44
C VAL A 204 -19.02 5.43 -9.03
N ALA A 205 -20.13 5.82 -8.40
CA ALA A 205 -20.90 6.99 -8.79
C ALA A 205 -20.14 8.30 -8.53
N ILE A 206 -19.42 8.41 -7.40
CA ILE A 206 -18.49 9.52 -7.11
C ILE A 206 -17.42 9.60 -8.22
N GLN A 207 -16.76 8.49 -8.55
CA GLN A 207 -15.74 8.49 -9.61
C GLN A 207 -16.31 8.91 -10.99
N ARG A 208 -17.55 8.53 -11.31
CA ARG A 208 -18.25 8.97 -12.52
C ARG A 208 -18.64 10.46 -12.53
N GLN A 209 -18.55 11.15 -11.38
CA GLN A 209 -18.74 12.60 -11.25
C GLN A 209 -17.42 13.39 -11.18
N LEU A 210 -16.29 12.73 -10.90
CA LEU A 210 -14.94 13.31 -10.93
C LEU A 210 -14.42 13.47 -12.37
N ASN A 211 -15.03 14.39 -13.11
CA ASN A 211 -14.48 14.95 -14.34
C ASN A 211 -13.46 16.04 -13.98
N PHE A 212 -12.18 15.79 -14.24
CA PHE A 212 -11.10 16.72 -13.88
C PHE A 212 -10.97 17.86 -14.91
N GLY A 213 -10.74 19.08 -14.41
CA GLY A 213 -10.49 20.24 -15.26
C GLY A 213 -9.21 20.07 -16.11
N ARG A 214 -9.18 20.66 -17.31
CA ARG A 214 -8.04 20.55 -18.25
C ARG A 214 -6.70 20.96 -17.64
N ASP A 215 -6.71 21.87 -16.67
CA ASP A 215 -5.52 22.31 -15.96
C ASP A 215 -4.99 21.23 -15.02
N ALA A 216 -5.88 20.57 -14.25
CA ALA A 216 -5.55 19.41 -13.43
C ALA A 216 -5.07 18.22 -14.28
N GLU A 217 -5.70 17.94 -15.42
CA GLU A 217 -5.24 16.88 -16.34
C GLU A 217 -3.83 17.17 -16.89
N ARG A 218 -3.54 18.41 -17.29
CA ARG A 218 -2.17 18.80 -17.70
C ARG A 218 -1.18 18.77 -16.55
N GLU A 219 -1.61 19.04 -15.33
CA GLU A 219 -0.76 18.99 -14.13
C GLU A 219 -0.41 17.54 -13.78
N ALA A 220 -1.39 16.64 -13.76
CA ALA A 220 -1.21 15.20 -13.56
C ALA A 220 -0.36 14.57 -14.68
N ASP A 221 -0.59 14.94 -15.95
CA ASP A 221 0.25 14.55 -17.09
C ASP A 221 1.75 14.85 -16.83
N ARG A 222 2.04 16.08 -16.38
CA ARG A 222 3.41 16.58 -16.17
C ARG A 222 4.07 15.96 -14.94
N VAL A 223 3.33 15.83 -13.85
CA VAL A 223 3.81 15.19 -12.62
C VAL A 223 4.06 13.70 -12.87
N GLY A 224 3.14 13.02 -13.55
CA GLY A 224 3.25 11.61 -13.90
C GLY A 224 4.41 11.31 -14.86
N PHE A 225 4.58 12.11 -15.91
CA PHE A 225 5.74 12.03 -16.80
C PHE A 225 7.07 12.10 -16.04
N GLN A 226 7.17 13.04 -15.09
CA GLN A 226 8.37 13.25 -14.27
C GLN A 226 8.60 12.11 -13.25
N ILE A 227 7.53 11.54 -12.69
CA ILE A 227 7.60 10.36 -11.81
C ILE A 227 8.09 9.15 -12.61
N MET A 228 7.46 8.86 -13.75
CA MET A 228 7.81 7.71 -14.58
C MET A 228 9.24 7.77 -15.12
N GLY A 229 9.69 8.96 -15.54
CA GLY A 229 11.07 9.20 -15.96
C GLY A 229 12.09 9.10 -14.82
N ALA A 230 11.72 9.48 -13.59
CA ALA A 230 12.57 9.29 -12.41
C ALA A 230 12.70 7.79 -12.05
N ALA A 231 11.60 7.04 -12.14
CA ALA A 231 11.53 5.60 -11.87
C ALA A 231 12.15 4.70 -12.97
N GLY A 232 12.69 5.28 -14.04
CA GLY A 232 13.41 4.53 -15.08
C GLY A 232 12.53 3.72 -16.04
N TYR A 233 11.27 4.11 -16.22
CA TYR A 233 10.37 3.54 -17.25
C TYR A 233 10.47 4.34 -18.56
N GLU A 234 10.02 3.75 -19.68
CA GLU A 234 10.07 4.43 -20.98
C GLU A 234 9.02 5.55 -21.07
N THR A 235 9.45 6.81 -21.11
CA THR A 235 8.55 7.99 -21.20
C THR A 235 7.68 8.03 -22.45
N THR A 236 8.05 7.27 -23.49
CA THR A 236 7.25 6.99 -24.69
C THR A 236 5.96 6.20 -24.40
N GLY A 237 5.93 5.38 -23.35
CA GLY A 237 4.77 4.57 -22.95
C GLY A 237 3.50 5.40 -22.70
N MET A 238 3.65 6.62 -22.17
CA MET A 238 2.53 7.54 -21.93
C MET A 238 1.83 7.95 -23.24
N VAL A 239 2.59 8.23 -24.29
CA VAL A 239 2.03 8.58 -25.61
C VAL A 239 1.47 7.35 -26.31
N ALA A 240 2.13 6.19 -26.20
CA ALA A 240 1.61 4.93 -26.74
C ALA A 240 0.24 4.58 -26.11
N PHE A 241 0.13 4.71 -24.79
CA PHE A 241 -1.12 4.47 -24.06
C PHE A 241 -2.22 5.49 -24.40
N PHE A 242 -1.89 6.79 -24.48
CA PHE A 242 -2.85 7.82 -24.93
C PHE A 242 -3.35 7.55 -26.36
N GLN A 243 -2.47 7.17 -27.29
CA GLN A 243 -2.86 6.79 -28.65
C GLN A 243 -3.72 5.52 -28.67
N ARG A 244 -3.43 4.54 -27.81
CA ARG A 244 -4.22 3.31 -27.65
C ARG A 244 -5.66 3.61 -27.24
N MET A 245 -5.86 4.47 -26.24
CA MET A 245 -7.20 4.89 -25.81
C MET A 245 -7.94 5.70 -26.88
N GLN A 246 -7.26 6.64 -27.54
CA GLN A 246 -7.85 7.41 -28.64
C GLN A 246 -8.24 6.54 -29.84
N ASN A 247 -7.57 5.39 -30.02
CA ASN A 247 -7.94 4.43 -31.06
C ASN A 247 -9.06 3.48 -30.60
N ALA A 248 -9.16 3.15 -29.30
CA ALA A 248 -10.28 2.41 -28.75
C ALA A 248 -11.62 3.17 -28.94
N THR A 249 -11.67 4.48 -28.70
CA THR A 249 -12.86 5.31 -28.94
C THR A 249 -13.19 5.58 -30.40
N LYS A 250 -12.35 5.16 -31.36
CA LYS A 250 -12.73 5.12 -32.79
C LYS A 250 -13.46 3.84 -33.17
N MET A 251 -13.46 2.82 -32.28
CA MET A 251 -14.06 1.50 -32.49
C MET A 251 -15.28 1.25 -31.59
N TYR A 252 -15.39 1.97 -30.48
CA TYR A 252 -16.54 1.93 -29.57
C TYR A 252 -17.18 3.32 -29.47
N ASP A 253 -18.51 3.38 -29.55
CA ASP A 253 -19.24 4.65 -29.53
C ASP A 253 -19.17 5.34 -28.15
N THR A 254 -18.24 6.28 -28.05
CA THR A 254 -18.17 7.44 -27.12
C THR A 254 -18.22 7.13 -25.60
N SER A 255 -18.28 5.87 -25.18
CA SER A 255 -18.68 5.45 -23.82
C SER A 255 -17.57 4.82 -22.95
N MET A 256 -16.32 5.21 -23.16
CA MET A 256 -15.17 4.73 -22.36
C MET A 256 -15.03 5.51 -21.03
N PRO A 257 -15.14 4.88 -19.83
CA PRO A 257 -15.18 5.59 -18.55
C PRO A 257 -13.96 6.45 -18.26
N TRP A 258 -12.74 5.97 -18.58
CA TRP A 258 -11.52 6.75 -18.36
C TRP A 258 -11.53 8.10 -19.08
N LEU A 259 -12.16 8.18 -20.27
CA LEU A 259 -12.26 9.43 -21.02
C LEU A 259 -13.41 10.35 -20.53
N MET A 260 -14.26 9.87 -19.61
CA MET A 260 -15.24 10.69 -18.91
C MET A 260 -14.64 11.39 -17.67
N SER A 261 -13.71 10.73 -16.95
CA SER A 261 -12.96 11.37 -15.85
C SER A 261 -11.70 12.10 -16.31
N HIS A 262 -11.03 11.61 -17.36
CA HIS A 262 -9.77 12.12 -17.91
C HIS A 262 -9.88 12.47 -19.42
N PRO A 263 -10.47 13.63 -19.79
CA PRO A 263 -10.65 14.00 -21.19
C PRO A 263 -9.32 14.13 -21.96
N LEU A 264 -9.01 13.18 -22.84
CA LEU A 264 -7.79 13.17 -23.64
C LEU A 264 -7.90 14.09 -24.86
N THR A 265 -7.03 15.09 -24.94
CA THR A 265 -6.96 16.03 -26.07
C THR A 265 -5.67 15.85 -26.87
N THR A 266 -5.69 16.32 -28.12
CA THR A 266 -4.47 16.40 -28.96
C THR A 266 -3.41 17.34 -28.36
N GLU A 267 -3.84 18.37 -27.61
CA GLU A 267 -3.00 19.28 -26.82
C GLU A 267 -2.17 18.53 -25.77
N ARG A 268 -2.80 17.63 -24.98
CA ARG A 268 -2.10 16.81 -23.96
C ARG A 268 -1.05 15.88 -24.58
N ILE A 269 -1.42 15.21 -25.66
CA ILE A 269 -0.50 14.35 -26.43
C ILE A 269 0.69 15.18 -26.94
N ALA A 270 0.46 16.41 -27.41
CA ALA A 270 1.52 17.30 -27.89
C ALA A 270 2.44 17.83 -26.76
N ASP A 271 1.92 18.16 -25.58
CA ASP A 271 2.72 18.59 -24.40
C ASP A 271 3.67 17.46 -23.95
N ILE A 272 3.17 16.21 -23.85
CA ILE A 272 4.01 15.05 -23.52
C ILE A 272 4.98 14.71 -24.67
N GLN A 273 4.56 14.77 -25.93
CA GLN A 273 5.49 14.57 -27.07
C GLN A 273 6.60 15.63 -27.13
N ALA A 274 6.38 16.86 -26.65
CA ALA A 274 7.44 17.85 -26.50
C ALA A 274 8.44 17.41 -25.42
N ARG A 275 7.95 17.00 -24.24
CA ARG A 275 8.79 16.54 -23.12
C ARG A 275 9.62 15.30 -23.45
N ILE A 276 9.08 14.37 -24.24
CA ILE A 276 9.84 13.19 -24.70
C ILE A 276 11.07 13.60 -25.52
N ARG A 277 11.01 14.69 -26.30
CA ARG A 277 12.16 15.19 -27.09
C ARG A 277 13.24 15.87 -26.23
N GLU A 278 12.90 16.29 -25.03
CA GLU A 278 13.80 16.94 -24.06
C GLU A 278 14.34 15.95 -23.02
N ALA A 279 13.69 14.81 -22.84
CA ALA A 279 14.09 13.75 -21.92
C ALA A 279 15.10 12.77 -22.56
N PRO A 280 16.05 12.21 -21.77
CA PRO A 280 16.93 11.16 -22.26
C PRO A 280 16.12 9.88 -22.53
N TYR A 281 16.17 9.36 -23.76
CA TYR A 281 15.60 8.05 -24.06
C TYR A 281 16.32 6.97 -23.25
N ARG A 282 15.53 6.07 -22.66
CA ARG A 282 15.99 4.88 -21.95
C ARG A 282 15.17 3.72 -22.47
N GLN A 283 15.84 2.70 -23.01
CA GLN A 283 15.18 1.45 -23.35
C GLN A 283 15.04 0.59 -22.10
N ARG A 284 13.86 0.01 -21.87
CA ARG A 284 13.58 -0.91 -20.76
C ARG A 284 13.02 -2.23 -21.29
N VAL A 285 13.51 -3.33 -20.74
CA VAL A 285 12.83 -4.64 -20.86
C VAL A 285 11.79 -4.70 -19.75
N ASP A 286 10.52 -4.90 -20.13
CA ASP A 286 9.42 -5.09 -19.18
C ASP A 286 9.68 -6.31 -18.27
N ALA A 287 9.33 -6.20 -16.98
CA ALA A 287 9.45 -7.33 -16.06
C ALA A 287 8.54 -8.50 -16.49
N LEU A 288 9.01 -9.76 -16.34
CA LEU A 288 8.19 -10.95 -16.58
C LEU A 288 6.88 -10.92 -15.77
N ASP A 289 6.98 -10.38 -14.55
CA ASP A 289 5.93 -10.17 -13.57
C ASP A 289 4.68 -9.53 -14.19
N PHE A 290 4.85 -8.49 -15.03
CA PHE A 290 3.78 -7.82 -15.79
C PHE A 290 3.01 -8.79 -16.69
N PHE A 291 3.71 -9.68 -17.41
CA PHE A 291 3.08 -10.65 -18.29
C PHE A 291 2.36 -11.76 -17.50
N LEU A 292 2.94 -12.24 -16.40
CA LEU A 292 2.29 -13.23 -15.53
C LEU A 292 1.00 -12.67 -14.91
N VAL A 293 1.06 -11.45 -14.37
CA VAL A 293 -0.08 -10.73 -13.79
C VAL A 293 -1.18 -10.50 -14.83
N ARG A 294 -0.83 -10.15 -16.07
CA ARG A 294 -1.80 -10.02 -17.18
C ARG A 294 -2.46 -11.34 -17.56
N SER A 295 -1.73 -12.46 -17.51
CA SER A 295 -2.34 -13.78 -17.69
C SER A 295 -3.29 -14.13 -16.54
N ARG A 296 -2.92 -13.85 -15.28
CA ARG A 296 -3.79 -14.09 -14.11
C ARG A 296 -5.05 -13.23 -14.15
N ALA A 297 -4.90 -11.93 -14.42
CA ALA A 297 -6.00 -10.98 -14.58
C ALA A 297 -6.96 -11.34 -15.72
N ARG A 298 -6.48 -11.98 -16.81
CA ARG A 298 -7.33 -12.44 -17.91
C ARG A 298 -8.28 -13.54 -17.48
N VAL A 299 -7.79 -14.54 -16.73
CA VAL A 299 -8.64 -15.62 -16.19
C VAL A 299 -9.60 -15.09 -15.13
N LEU A 300 -9.20 -14.09 -14.33
CA LEU A 300 -10.07 -13.49 -13.31
C LEU A 300 -11.08 -12.45 -13.85
N GLN A 301 -10.93 -11.98 -15.09
CA GLN A 301 -11.84 -10.99 -15.69
C GLN A 301 -13.22 -11.57 -16.02
N ASP A 302 -13.26 -12.77 -16.60
CA ASP A 302 -14.51 -13.50 -16.87
C ASP A 302 -14.36 -14.96 -16.38
N PRO A 303 -14.81 -15.28 -15.15
CA PRO A 303 -14.74 -16.63 -14.58
C PRO A 303 -15.80 -17.59 -15.14
N SER A 304 -16.56 -17.21 -16.17
CA SER A 304 -17.51 -18.12 -16.83
C SER A 304 -16.80 -19.14 -17.72
N THR A 305 -17.49 -20.23 -18.05
CA THR A 305 -17.02 -21.24 -19.03
C THR A 305 -16.64 -20.61 -20.37
N LYS A 306 -17.28 -19.49 -20.76
CA LYS A 306 -16.96 -18.75 -21.98
C LYS A 306 -15.66 -17.97 -21.83
N GLY A 307 -15.51 -17.18 -20.78
CA GLY A 307 -14.27 -16.43 -20.49
C GLY A 307 -13.06 -17.35 -20.32
N TYR A 308 -13.26 -18.52 -19.70
CA TYR A 308 -12.27 -19.58 -19.62
C TYR A 308 -11.91 -20.21 -20.97
N ALA A 309 -12.84 -20.35 -21.91
CA ALA A 309 -12.53 -20.82 -23.27
C ALA A 309 -11.76 -19.76 -24.08
N GLN A 310 -12.19 -18.49 -23.99
CA GLN A 310 -11.52 -17.37 -24.64
C GLN A 310 -10.12 -17.11 -24.08
N SER A 311 -9.93 -17.31 -22.77
CA SER A 311 -8.61 -17.27 -22.13
C SER A 311 -7.70 -18.39 -22.65
N GLU A 312 -8.22 -19.60 -22.83
CA GLU A 312 -7.46 -20.74 -23.37
C GLU A 312 -6.99 -20.48 -24.80
N GLU A 313 -7.88 -19.98 -25.67
CA GLU A 313 -7.54 -19.60 -27.04
C GLU A 313 -6.49 -18.48 -27.05
N PHE A 314 -6.65 -17.46 -26.21
CA PHE A 314 -5.66 -16.38 -26.09
C PHE A 314 -4.28 -16.92 -25.69
N PHE A 315 -4.17 -17.80 -24.67
CA PHE A 315 -2.88 -18.34 -24.25
C PHE A 315 -2.26 -19.27 -25.29
N ARG A 316 -3.06 -20.04 -26.04
CA ARG A 316 -2.58 -20.84 -27.18
C ARG A 316 -1.97 -19.95 -28.27
N ASN A 317 -2.64 -18.84 -28.60
CA ASN A 317 -2.14 -17.85 -29.56
C ASN A 317 -0.92 -17.06 -29.02
N GLN A 318 -0.85 -16.81 -27.72
CA GLN A 318 0.31 -16.16 -27.08
C GLN A 318 1.54 -17.07 -27.09
N MET A 319 1.39 -18.36 -26.78
CA MET A 319 2.48 -19.35 -26.86
C MET A 319 2.99 -19.62 -28.29
N ALA A 320 2.24 -19.23 -29.33
CA ALA A 320 2.68 -19.32 -30.72
C ALA A 320 3.65 -18.17 -31.12
N GLN A 321 3.83 -17.16 -30.27
CA GLN A 321 4.78 -16.08 -30.50
C GLN A 321 6.21 -16.51 -30.19
N GLN A 322 7.20 -15.85 -30.82
CA GLN A 322 8.63 -16.16 -30.62
C GLN A 322 9.22 -15.54 -29.34
N SER A 323 8.44 -14.73 -28.61
CA SER A 323 8.85 -14.05 -27.38
C SER A 323 8.87 -15.01 -26.19
N ARG A 324 9.98 -15.02 -25.46
CA ARG A 324 10.15 -15.83 -24.23
C ARG A 324 9.16 -15.43 -23.12
N HIS A 325 8.84 -14.14 -23.01
CA HIS A 325 7.85 -13.64 -22.05
C HIS A 325 6.46 -14.18 -22.38
N ASP A 326 6.08 -14.17 -23.65
CA ASP A 326 4.76 -14.61 -24.12
C ASP A 326 4.58 -16.12 -24.03
N ILE A 327 5.62 -16.91 -24.31
CA ILE A 327 5.61 -18.36 -24.08
C ILE A 327 5.46 -18.67 -22.59
N ALA A 328 6.25 -18.04 -21.70
CA ALA A 328 6.13 -18.25 -20.26
C ALA A 328 4.79 -17.79 -19.68
N ALA A 329 4.30 -16.61 -20.09
CA ALA A 329 3.03 -16.06 -19.61
C ALA A 329 1.81 -16.81 -20.16
N GLY A 330 1.88 -17.33 -21.38
CA GLY A 330 0.86 -18.22 -21.93
C GLY A 330 0.82 -19.57 -21.21
N GLN A 331 1.99 -20.17 -20.94
CA GLN A 331 2.08 -21.42 -20.15
C GLN A 331 1.57 -21.21 -18.72
N TYR A 332 1.94 -20.10 -18.07
CA TYR A 332 1.43 -19.72 -16.75
C TYR A 332 -0.08 -19.45 -16.76
N GLY A 333 -0.60 -18.79 -17.80
CA GLY A 333 -2.03 -18.59 -18.01
C GLY A 333 -2.80 -19.91 -18.13
N MET A 334 -2.26 -20.87 -18.87
CA MET A 334 -2.81 -22.23 -18.95
C MET A 334 -2.76 -22.97 -17.60
N ALA A 335 -1.71 -22.76 -16.79
CA ALA A 335 -1.60 -23.35 -15.46
C ALA A 335 -2.69 -22.84 -14.51
N PHE A 336 -2.84 -21.52 -14.44
CA PHE A 336 -3.84 -20.87 -13.60
C PHE A 336 -5.27 -21.13 -14.09
N LEU A 337 -5.48 -21.21 -15.41
CA LEU A 337 -6.77 -21.61 -15.99
C LEU A 337 -7.14 -23.06 -15.67
N ALA A 338 -6.18 -23.99 -15.69
CA ALA A 338 -6.41 -25.38 -15.27
C ALA A 338 -6.73 -25.46 -13.77
N LEU A 339 -6.04 -24.67 -12.93
CA LEU A 339 -6.31 -24.55 -11.50
C LEU A 339 -7.76 -24.07 -11.23
N LYS A 340 -8.22 -23.03 -11.92
CA LYS A 340 -9.61 -22.53 -11.78
C LYS A 340 -10.67 -23.40 -12.50
N ARG A 341 -10.24 -24.54 -13.07
CA ARG A 341 -11.10 -25.68 -13.49
C ARG A 341 -10.89 -26.92 -12.58
N SER A 342 -10.16 -26.79 -11.47
CA SER A 342 -9.73 -27.88 -10.56
C SER A 342 -8.93 -29.02 -11.20
N ASP A 343 -8.34 -28.82 -12.38
CA ASP A 343 -7.37 -29.74 -12.96
C ASP A 343 -5.98 -29.47 -12.38
N TYR A 344 -5.77 -29.88 -11.13
CA TYR A 344 -4.51 -29.67 -10.42
C TYR A 344 -3.30 -30.32 -11.12
N LYS A 345 -3.52 -31.43 -11.85
CA LYS A 345 -2.47 -32.13 -12.59
C LYS A 345 -2.07 -31.38 -13.86
N GLY A 346 -3.05 -30.88 -14.61
CA GLY A 346 -2.81 -29.98 -15.74
C GLY A 346 -2.19 -28.66 -15.28
N ALA A 347 -2.65 -28.11 -14.16
CA ALA A 347 -2.13 -26.89 -13.56
C ALA A 347 -0.64 -27.01 -13.23
N GLN A 348 -0.24 -28.03 -12.47
CA GLN A 348 1.18 -28.28 -12.17
C GLN A 348 1.98 -28.51 -13.46
N SER A 349 1.49 -29.35 -14.39
CA SER A 349 2.17 -29.61 -15.67
C SER A 349 2.36 -28.38 -16.56
N TRP A 350 1.48 -27.38 -16.49
CA TRP A 350 1.65 -26.11 -17.19
C TRP A 350 2.55 -25.15 -16.41
N LEU A 351 2.51 -25.16 -15.07
CA LEU A 351 3.39 -24.36 -14.22
C LEU A 351 4.85 -24.82 -14.33
N ASP A 352 5.09 -26.13 -14.42
CA ASP A 352 6.42 -26.72 -14.63
C ASP A 352 7.01 -26.31 -15.99
N LYS A 353 6.18 -26.26 -17.04
CA LYS A 353 6.58 -25.72 -18.35
C LYS A 353 6.94 -24.24 -18.25
N ALA A 354 6.12 -23.44 -17.55
CA ALA A 354 6.40 -22.03 -17.32
C ALA A 354 7.73 -21.83 -16.57
N ARG A 355 7.94 -22.53 -15.45
CA ARG A 355 9.22 -22.56 -14.70
C ARG A 355 10.39 -22.92 -15.62
N ALA A 356 10.30 -24.03 -16.37
CA ALA A 356 11.34 -24.44 -17.32
C ALA A 356 11.62 -23.39 -18.43
N THR A 357 10.60 -22.70 -18.94
CA THR A 357 10.76 -21.59 -19.90
C THR A 357 11.46 -20.38 -19.26
N VAL A 358 11.22 -20.10 -17.97
CA VAL A 358 11.81 -19.01 -17.18
C VAL A 358 13.23 -19.33 -16.68
N GLU A 359 13.58 -20.60 -16.55
CA GLU A 359 14.93 -21.06 -16.19
C GLU A 359 15.86 -21.25 -17.39
N ARG A 360 15.32 -21.62 -18.57
CA ARG A 360 16.10 -21.89 -19.79
C ARG A 360 17.10 -20.75 -20.12
N PRO A 361 18.41 -21.01 -20.20
CA PRO A 361 19.38 -19.97 -20.51
C PRO A 361 19.13 -19.36 -21.91
N PRO A 362 19.52 -18.08 -22.14
CA PRO A 362 19.55 -17.49 -23.47
C PRO A 362 20.24 -18.41 -24.49
N ALA A 363 19.74 -18.41 -25.73
CA ALA A 363 20.43 -19.10 -26.81
C ALA A 363 21.83 -18.50 -27.03
N ALA A 364 22.82 -19.32 -27.35
CA ALA A 364 24.18 -18.83 -27.57
C ALA A 364 24.21 -17.79 -28.69
N GLY A 365 24.69 -16.57 -28.39
CA GLY A 365 24.69 -15.43 -29.31
C GLY A 365 23.42 -14.56 -29.29
N ALA A 366 22.40 -14.89 -28.49
CA ALA A 366 21.24 -14.02 -28.30
C ALA A 366 21.57 -12.86 -27.35
N PHE A 367 21.31 -11.62 -27.79
CA PHE A 367 21.38 -10.42 -26.96
C PHE A 367 20.15 -10.28 -26.04
N SER A 368 19.85 -11.31 -25.24
CA SER A 368 18.88 -11.22 -24.15
C SER A 368 19.58 -11.28 -22.80
N SER A 369 19.37 -10.24 -21.99
CA SER A 369 19.76 -10.26 -20.58
C SER A 369 19.06 -11.44 -19.88
N PRO A 370 19.67 -12.06 -18.85
CA PRO A 370 18.92 -12.91 -17.94
C PRO A 370 17.67 -12.18 -17.43
N LEU A 371 16.55 -12.90 -17.36
CA LEU A 371 15.34 -12.36 -16.74
C LEU A 371 15.68 -11.93 -15.31
N PRO A 372 15.31 -10.71 -14.87
CA PRO A 372 15.58 -10.27 -13.50
C PRO A 372 14.98 -11.27 -12.51
N LYS A 373 15.81 -11.85 -11.65
CA LYS A 373 15.35 -12.74 -10.57
C LYS A 373 14.61 -11.90 -9.55
N GLY A 374 13.28 -11.96 -9.59
CA GLY A 374 12.38 -11.02 -8.94
C GLY A 374 11.00 -11.61 -8.65
N VAL A 375 9.96 -10.76 -8.62
CA VAL A 375 8.65 -11.12 -8.04
C VAL A 375 7.91 -12.18 -8.88
N SER A 376 8.26 -12.37 -10.17
CA SER A 376 7.83 -13.54 -10.96
C SER A 376 8.17 -14.89 -10.30
N GLU A 377 9.31 -15.03 -9.62
CA GLU A 377 9.62 -16.27 -8.88
C GLU A 377 8.64 -16.46 -7.71
N SER A 378 8.24 -15.39 -7.00
CA SER A 378 7.19 -15.48 -5.96
C SER A 378 5.78 -15.71 -6.54
N ILE A 379 5.45 -15.22 -7.74
CA ILE A 379 4.18 -15.52 -8.42
C ILE A 379 4.11 -17.01 -8.81
N LEU A 380 5.22 -17.58 -9.30
CA LEU A 380 5.36 -18.99 -9.64
C LEU A 380 5.47 -19.91 -8.40
N ALA A 381 5.92 -19.39 -7.25
CA ALA A 381 5.86 -20.08 -5.97
C ALA A 381 4.42 -20.07 -5.41
N TYR A 382 3.81 -18.89 -5.26
CA TYR A 382 2.43 -18.70 -4.82
C TYR A 382 1.45 -19.64 -5.55
N THR A 383 1.51 -19.66 -6.89
CA THR A 383 0.61 -20.49 -7.70
C THR A 383 0.85 -22.00 -7.52
N SER A 384 2.08 -22.40 -7.17
CA SER A 384 2.42 -23.80 -6.85
C SER A 384 1.94 -24.20 -5.46
N LEU A 385 1.86 -23.26 -4.52
CA LEU A 385 1.19 -23.45 -3.23
C LEU A 385 -0.33 -23.55 -3.45
N GLU A 386 -0.93 -22.61 -4.18
CA GLU A 386 -2.36 -22.58 -4.53
C GLU A 386 -2.83 -23.93 -5.11
N ILE A 387 -2.09 -24.50 -6.07
CA ILE A 387 -2.34 -25.83 -6.65
C ILE A 387 -2.36 -26.98 -5.63
N LYS A 388 -1.59 -26.88 -4.53
CA LYS A 388 -1.47 -27.93 -3.50
C LYS A 388 -2.41 -27.70 -2.32
N VAL A 389 -2.64 -26.44 -1.96
CA VAL A 389 -3.51 -26.01 -0.86
C VAL A 389 -4.99 -26.24 -1.21
N ASP A 390 -5.37 -26.10 -2.48
CA ASP A 390 -6.72 -26.46 -2.99
C ASP A 390 -6.98 -27.99 -2.96
N GLN A 391 -5.97 -28.82 -2.72
CA GLN A 391 -6.08 -30.30 -2.63
C GLN A 391 -6.28 -30.78 -1.18
N GLU A 392 -7.19 -30.14 -0.44
CA GLU A 392 -7.47 -30.38 1.00
C GLU A 392 -7.65 -31.86 1.40
N LYS A 393 -8.11 -32.70 0.47
CA LYS A 393 -8.37 -34.14 0.68
C LYS A 393 -7.12 -35.02 0.54
N ASN A 394 -5.95 -34.45 0.29
CA ASN A 394 -4.69 -35.17 0.06
C ASN A 394 -3.61 -34.74 1.07
N PRO A 395 -3.43 -35.47 2.19
CA PRO A 395 -2.45 -35.14 3.23
C PRO A 395 -0.99 -35.12 2.74
N GLU A 396 -0.63 -35.93 1.74
CA GLU A 396 0.74 -35.94 1.19
C GLU A 396 1.04 -34.65 0.42
N VAL A 397 0.07 -34.15 -0.35
CA VAL A 397 0.18 -32.88 -1.08
C VAL A 397 0.15 -31.68 -0.13
N LEU A 398 -0.63 -31.73 0.95
CA LEU A 398 -0.60 -30.71 1.99
C LEU A 398 0.75 -30.70 2.76
N ALA A 399 1.34 -31.86 3.02
CA ALA A 399 2.68 -31.94 3.59
C ALA A 399 3.75 -31.33 2.67
N GLN A 400 3.63 -31.51 1.35
CA GLN A 400 4.46 -30.83 0.35
C GLN A 400 4.20 -29.32 0.32
N ALA A 401 2.94 -28.87 0.42
CA ALA A 401 2.58 -27.45 0.47
C ALA A 401 3.19 -26.75 1.69
N ILE A 402 3.21 -27.40 2.85
CA ILE A 402 3.87 -26.87 4.06
C ILE A 402 5.39 -26.74 3.85
N ALA A 403 6.03 -27.71 3.20
CA ALA A 403 7.47 -27.66 2.91
C ALA A 403 7.84 -26.58 1.88
N GLU A 404 7.17 -26.54 0.72
CA GLU A 404 7.39 -25.48 -0.30
C GLU A 404 7.00 -24.10 0.26
N GLY A 405 5.98 -24.01 1.11
CA GLY A 405 5.54 -22.76 1.74
C GLY A 405 6.56 -22.20 2.74
N GLN A 406 7.19 -23.06 3.54
CA GLN A 406 8.27 -22.67 4.45
C GLN A 406 9.50 -22.17 3.67
N GLU A 407 9.90 -22.86 2.60
CA GLU A 407 11.01 -22.42 1.75
C GLU A 407 10.67 -21.12 1.01
N ALA A 408 9.48 -21.02 0.44
CA ALA A 408 9.01 -19.84 -0.27
C ALA A 408 8.92 -18.61 0.65
N HIS A 409 8.42 -18.75 1.88
CA HIS A 409 8.40 -17.64 2.84
C HIS A 409 9.81 -17.23 3.28
N ALA A 410 10.72 -18.19 3.52
CA ALA A 410 12.12 -17.87 3.83
C ALA A 410 12.84 -17.15 2.67
N LYS A 411 12.48 -17.45 1.42
CA LYS A 411 13.00 -16.80 0.21
C LYS A 411 12.34 -15.46 -0.11
N PHE A 412 11.06 -15.30 0.22
CA PHE A 412 10.23 -14.12 -0.08
C PHE A 412 9.51 -13.59 1.17
N PRO A 413 10.23 -13.19 2.25
CA PRO A 413 9.63 -12.87 3.55
C PRO A 413 8.74 -11.63 3.56
N LEU A 414 8.71 -10.85 2.47
CA LEU A 414 7.83 -9.69 2.28
C LEU A 414 6.61 -9.98 1.38
N SER A 415 6.51 -11.18 0.78
CA SER A 415 5.34 -11.55 -0.03
C SER A 415 4.22 -12.05 0.87
N ARG A 416 3.16 -11.25 0.95
CA ARG A 416 2.02 -11.50 1.84
C ARG A 416 1.21 -12.70 1.38
N GLY A 417 1.01 -12.82 0.07
CA GLY A 417 0.35 -13.99 -0.52
C GLY A 417 1.05 -15.31 -0.16
N ILE A 418 2.38 -15.34 -0.10
CA ILE A 418 3.13 -16.54 0.30
C ILE A 418 2.96 -16.81 1.81
N ALA A 419 2.93 -15.78 2.65
CA ALA A 419 2.61 -15.94 4.07
C ALA A 419 1.19 -16.49 4.28
N TRP A 420 0.19 -15.96 3.55
CA TRP A 420 -1.20 -16.44 3.61
C TRP A 420 -1.31 -17.92 3.17
N GLN A 421 -0.71 -18.26 2.02
CA GLN A 421 -0.68 -19.64 1.51
C GLN A 421 0.05 -20.63 2.44
N TYR A 422 1.14 -20.21 3.09
CA TYR A 422 1.86 -21.04 4.06
C TYR A 422 1.04 -21.27 5.34
N ALA A 423 0.35 -20.23 5.84
CA ALA A 423 -0.56 -20.36 6.97
C ALA A 423 -1.74 -21.30 6.66
N ASP A 424 -2.38 -21.15 5.50
CA ASP A 424 -3.48 -22.03 5.06
C ASP A 424 -3.01 -23.48 4.87
N ALA A 425 -1.81 -23.68 4.28
CA ALA A 425 -1.17 -25.00 4.18
C ALA A 425 -0.97 -25.65 5.57
N LEU A 426 -0.57 -24.88 6.60
CA LEU A 426 -0.45 -25.38 7.97
C LEU A 426 -1.81 -25.71 8.60
N ILE A 427 -2.85 -24.90 8.37
CA ILE A 427 -4.21 -25.11 8.90
C ILE A 427 -4.86 -26.35 8.27
N LYS A 428 -4.84 -26.45 6.94
CA LYS A 428 -5.39 -27.58 6.17
C LYS A 428 -4.58 -28.86 6.39
N GLY A 429 -3.25 -28.74 6.43
CA GLY A 429 -2.32 -29.84 6.71
C GLY A 429 -2.24 -30.30 8.17
N GLY A 430 -3.17 -29.88 9.04
CA GLY A 430 -3.31 -30.41 10.40
C GLY A 430 -2.24 -29.97 11.39
N LYS A 431 -1.69 -28.76 11.25
CA LYS A 431 -0.68 -28.17 12.14
C LYS A 431 -1.11 -26.80 12.70
N PRO A 432 -2.32 -26.66 13.28
CA PRO A 432 -2.86 -25.35 13.66
C PRO A 432 -2.04 -24.65 14.75
N GLU A 433 -1.31 -25.36 15.63
CA GLU A 433 -0.40 -24.77 16.61
C GLU A 433 0.80 -24.07 15.95
N GLN A 434 1.18 -24.52 14.75
CA GLN A 434 2.25 -23.90 13.96
C GLN A 434 1.72 -22.69 13.20
N ALA A 435 0.50 -22.79 12.66
CA ALA A 435 -0.22 -21.67 12.07
C ALA A 435 -0.47 -20.54 13.09
N GLU A 436 -0.94 -20.86 14.30
CA GLU A 436 -1.17 -19.91 15.40
C GLU A 436 0.09 -19.09 15.69
N ARG A 437 1.25 -19.75 15.87
CA ARG A 437 2.51 -19.04 16.13
C ARG A 437 2.91 -18.15 14.96
N PHE A 438 2.93 -18.71 13.75
CA PHE A 438 3.32 -17.99 12.55
C PHE A 438 2.42 -16.76 12.29
N LEU A 439 1.10 -16.92 12.35
CA LEU A 439 0.13 -15.84 12.13
C LEU A 439 0.23 -14.76 13.19
N ARG A 440 0.42 -15.11 14.47
CA ARG A 440 0.61 -14.11 15.54
C ARG A 440 1.91 -13.31 15.38
N ASP A 441 2.92 -13.85 14.72
CA ASP A 441 4.12 -13.09 14.32
C ASP A 441 3.83 -12.20 13.09
N GLN A 442 3.18 -12.73 12.04
CA GLN A 442 2.80 -11.93 10.86
C GLN A 442 1.88 -10.75 11.22
N ILE A 443 0.91 -10.94 12.11
CA ILE A 443 -0.04 -9.89 12.55
C ILE A 443 0.67 -8.74 13.27
N GLN A 444 1.79 -8.98 13.95
CA GLN A 444 2.56 -7.90 14.60
C GLN A 444 3.17 -6.91 13.58
N GLN A 445 3.52 -7.41 12.40
CA GLN A 445 4.06 -6.67 11.26
C GLN A 445 2.94 -6.08 10.37
N TYR A 446 1.93 -6.88 10.04
CA TYR A 446 0.84 -6.56 9.10
C TYR A 446 -0.50 -6.33 9.82
N ARG A 447 -0.50 -5.44 10.83
CA ARG A 447 -1.62 -5.20 11.77
C ARG A 447 -2.95 -4.80 11.14
N SER A 448 -2.95 -4.35 9.89
CA SER A 448 -4.12 -3.88 9.15
C SER A 448 -4.74 -4.94 8.24
N GLU A 449 -4.25 -6.18 8.24
CA GLU A 449 -4.68 -7.24 7.33
C GLU A 449 -5.68 -8.20 7.99
N ALA A 450 -6.94 -8.13 7.53
CA ALA A 450 -8.04 -8.95 8.04
C ALA A 450 -7.85 -10.44 7.73
N GLU A 451 -7.25 -10.78 6.59
CA GLU A 451 -7.04 -12.17 6.17
C GLU A 451 -6.16 -12.96 7.16
N LEU A 452 -5.13 -12.32 7.74
CA LEU A 452 -4.31 -12.94 8.77
C LEU A 452 -5.10 -13.23 10.06
N GLN A 453 -6.09 -12.40 10.39
CA GLN A 453 -6.99 -12.60 11.52
C GLN A 453 -8.03 -13.69 11.24
N ASP A 454 -8.54 -13.80 10.00
CA ASP A 454 -9.43 -14.89 9.61
C ASP A 454 -8.71 -16.24 9.62
N LEU A 455 -7.54 -16.34 9.00
CA LEU A 455 -6.67 -17.51 9.07
C LEU A 455 -6.33 -17.88 10.52
N LEU A 456 -6.13 -16.89 11.41
CA LEU A 456 -5.89 -17.15 12.83
C LEU A 456 -7.16 -17.68 13.53
N ALA A 457 -8.34 -17.19 13.19
CA ALA A 457 -9.60 -17.74 13.65
C ALA A 457 -9.83 -19.17 13.16
N GLN A 458 -9.50 -19.47 11.91
CA GLN A 458 -9.55 -20.83 11.35
C GLN A 458 -8.58 -21.77 12.10
N ALA A 459 -7.35 -21.32 12.39
CA ALA A 459 -6.39 -22.08 13.20
C ALA A 459 -6.94 -22.37 14.61
N TYR A 460 -7.46 -21.36 15.31
CA TYR A 460 -8.11 -21.54 16.61
C TYR A 460 -9.31 -22.50 16.55
N SER A 461 -10.11 -22.45 15.48
CA SER A 461 -11.25 -23.35 15.27
C SER A 461 -10.80 -24.81 15.14
N LYS A 462 -9.73 -25.09 14.39
CA LYS A 462 -9.13 -26.44 14.30
C LYS A 462 -8.63 -26.96 15.66
N MET A 463 -8.30 -26.06 16.59
CA MET A 463 -7.87 -26.40 17.95
C MET A 463 -9.02 -26.47 18.98
N GLY A 464 -10.26 -26.13 18.59
CA GLY A 464 -11.39 -26.03 19.53
C GLY A 464 -11.32 -24.85 20.50
N LYS A 465 -10.50 -23.82 20.20
CA LYS A 465 -10.38 -22.57 20.97
C LYS A 465 -11.48 -21.58 20.54
N ILE A 466 -12.69 -21.75 21.07
CA ILE A 466 -13.90 -21.01 20.66
C ILE A 466 -13.79 -19.53 21.06
N SER A 467 -13.27 -19.24 22.26
CA SER A 467 -13.09 -17.86 22.75
C SER A 467 -12.18 -17.05 21.80
N LEU A 468 -11.02 -17.62 21.48
CA LEU A 468 -9.98 -17.00 20.66
C LEU A 468 -10.36 -16.97 19.17
N GLN A 469 -11.07 -17.98 18.67
CA GLN A 469 -11.66 -17.95 17.31
C GLN A 469 -12.54 -16.72 17.14
N HIS A 470 -13.49 -16.49 18.06
CA HIS A 470 -14.40 -15.36 17.97
C HIS A 470 -13.69 -14.01 18.18
N ILE A 471 -12.66 -13.93 19.04
CA ILE A 471 -11.83 -12.70 19.15
C ILE A 471 -11.11 -12.39 17.83
N ALA A 472 -10.54 -13.39 17.16
CA ALA A 472 -9.85 -13.19 15.88
C ALA A 472 -10.82 -12.81 14.74
N LEU A 473 -12.00 -13.43 14.65
CA LEU A 473 -13.06 -12.98 13.74
C LEU A 473 -13.51 -11.55 14.02
N ALA A 474 -13.57 -11.15 15.30
CA ALA A 474 -13.93 -9.80 15.68
C ALA A 474 -12.90 -8.76 15.18
N GLU A 475 -11.60 -9.04 15.32
CA GLU A 475 -10.53 -8.21 14.78
C GLU A 475 -10.58 -8.15 13.23
N SER A 476 -10.83 -9.28 12.56
CA SER A 476 -11.02 -9.34 11.10
C SER A 476 -12.16 -8.42 10.63
N TYR A 477 -13.35 -8.55 11.21
CA TYR A 477 -14.49 -7.69 10.88
C TYR A 477 -14.26 -6.22 11.25
N ALA A 478 -13.54 -5.92 12.35
CA ALA A 478 -13.19 -4.54 12.70
C ALA A 478 -12.23 -3.91 11.67
N LEU A 479 -11.24 -4.66 11.17
CA LEU A 479 -10.33 -4.22 10.11
C LEU A 479 -11.02 -4.02 8.75
N LEU A 480 -12.02 -4.85 8.44
CA LEU A 480 -12.91 -4.65 7.29
C LEU A 480 -13.96 -3.54 7.51
N GLY A 481 -14.03 -2.95 8.70
CA GLY A 481 -14.97 -1.87 9.05
C GLY A 481 -16.38 -2.32 9.44
N GLY A 482 -16.63 -3.64 9.49
CA GLY A 482 -17.86 -4.26 9.98
C GLY A 482 -18.01 -4.21 11.50
N THR A 483 -17.98 -3.01 12.09
CA THR A 483 -17.92 -2.78 13.55
C THR A 483 -19.03 -3.49 14.32
N MET A 484 -20.23 -3.63 13.75
CA MET A 484 -21.33 -4.37 14.40
C MET A 484 -21.05 -5.86 14.45
N ALA A 485 -20.70 -6.48 13.31
CA ALA A 485 -20.32 -7.89 13.28
C ALA A 485 -19.13 -8.18 14.20
N ALA A 486 -18.16 -7.26 14.32
CA ALA A 486 -17.06 -7.36 15.28
C ALA A 486 -17.55 -7.40 16.75
N LEU A 487 -18.48 -6.51 17.13
CA LEU A 487 -19.09 -6.50 18.46
C LEU A 487 -19.92 -7.78 18.73
N ASP A 488 -20.63 -8.30 17.72
CA ASP A 488 -21.39 -9.55 17.84
C ASP A 488 -20.45 -10.75 18.04
N GLN A 489 -19.32 -10.82 17.33
CA GLN A 489 -18.28 -11.83 17.57
C GLN A 489 -17.68 -11.71 18.99
N LEU A 490 -17.42 -10.50 19.49
CA LEU A 490 -16.99 -10.32 20.89
C LEU A 490 -18.02 -10.82 21.91
N GLN A 491 -19.33 -10.69 21.63
CA GLN A 491 -20.36 -11.29 22.48
C GLN A 491 -20.39 -12.82 22.42
N LEU A 492 -20.07 -13.43 21.27
CA LEU A 492 -19.92 -14.89 21.16
C LEU A 492 -18.69 -15.37 21.94
N ALA A 493 -17.56 -14.68 21.81
CA ALA A 493 -16.36 -14.93 22.62
C ALA A 493 -16.67 -14.84 24.12
N ARG A 494 -17.39 -13.80 24.56
CA ARG A 494 -17.79 -13.59 25.97
C ARG A 494 -18.69 -14.71 26.52
N LYS A 495 -19.44 -15.40 25.67
CA LYS A 495 -20.37 -16.50 26.04
C LYS A 495 -19.75 -17.90 25.91
N SER A 496 -18.54 -18.01 25.36
CA SER A 496 -17.83 -19.28 25.20
C SER A 496 -17.37 -19.86 26.55
N SER A 497 -17.36 -21.18 26.68
CA SER A 497 -17.05 -21.88 27.94
C SER A 497 -15.56 -21.97 28.26
N ASP A 498 -14.70 -21.68 27.28
CA ASP A 498 -13.24 -21.67 27.34
C ASP A 498 -12.65 -20.28 27.59
N ALA A 499 -13.48 -19.22 27.63
CA ALA A 499 -13.04 -17.85 27.84
C ALA A 499 -12.26 -17.65 29.15
N SER A 500 -10.97 -17.33 29.04
CA SER A 500 -10.13 -17.02 30.20
C SER A 500 -10.39 -15.61 30.75
N PHE A 501 -9.95 -15.36 31.99
CA PHE A 501 -9.96 -14.00 32.58
C PHE A 501 -9.20 -12.98 31.71
N TYR A 502 -8.13 -13.40 31.05
CA TYR A 502 -7.38 -12.56 30.13
C TYR A 502 -8.17 -12.25 28.85
N GLU A 503 -8.83 -13.25 28.26
CA GLU A 503 -9.72 -13.02 27.11
C GLU A 503 -10.89 -12.11 27.46
N HIS A 504 -11.52 -12.27 28.63
CA HIS A 504 -12.55 -11.33 29.09
C HIS A 504 -12.04 -9.89 29.19
N ALA A 505 -10.80 -9.67 29.65
CA ALA A 505 -10.19 -8.34 29.70
C ALA A 505 -9.90 -7.77 28.29
N VAL A 506 -9.48 -8.60 27.34
CA VAL A 506 -9.30 -8.22 25.92
C VAL A 506 -10.64 -7.86 25.27
N ILE A 507 -11.68 -8.69 25.48
CA ILE A 507 -13.05 -8.46 25.01
C ILE A 507 -13.58 -7.13 25.55
N ASP A 508 -13.46 -6.89 26.86
CA ASP A 508 -13.88 -5.63 27.49
C ASP A 508 -13.15 -4.40 26.92
N ALA A 509 -11.85 -4.52 26.62
CA ALA A 509 -11.07 -3.43 26.04
C ALA A 509 -11.51 -3.12 24.60
N ARG A 510 -11.63 -4.14 23.75
CA ARG A 510 -12.05 -3.99 22.34
C ARG A 510 -13.50 -3.53 22.21
N GLU A 511 -14.40 -4.05 23.04
CA GLU A 511 -15.80 -3.62 23.04
C GLU A 511 -15.91 -2.12 23.37
N ARG A 512 -15.17 -1.62 24.37
CA ARG A 512 -15.13 -0.19 24.71
C ARG A 512 -14.54 0.66 23.58
N GLU A 513 -13.44 0.21 22.97
CA GLU A 513 -12.78 0.89 21.84
C GLU A 513 -13.72 1.01 20.63
N TRP A 514 -14.39 -0.08 20.25
CA TRP A 514 -15.21 -0.12 19.04
C TRP A 514 -16.59 0.49 19.25
N GLN A 515 -17.14 0.45 20.47
CA GLN A 515 -18.28 1.29 20.85
C GLN A 515 -17.94 2.79 20.82
N ALA A 516 -16.74 3.19 21.25
CA ALA A 516 -16.30 4.59 21.15
C ALA A 516 -16.17 5.04 19.69
N LYS A 517 -15.45 4.26 18.86
CA LYS A 517 -15.37 4.49 17.40
C LYS A 517 -16.74 4.50 16.73
N ARG A 518 -17.70 3.67 17.19
CA ARG A 518 -19.09 3.75 16.71
C ARG A 518 -19.72 5.09 17.07
N ARG A 519 -19.70 5.53 18.34
CA ARG A 519 -20.30 6.82 18.76
C ARG A 519 -19.70 8.02 18.03
N GLU A 520 -18.38 8.06 17.90
CA GLU A 520 -17.66 9.05 17.09
C GLU A 520 -18.13 9.06 15.63
N ALA A 521 -18.34 7.88 15.05
CA ALA A 521 -18.92 7.74 13.72
C ALA A 521 -20.39 8.20 13.67
N MET A 522 -21.23 7.89 14.67
CA MET A 522 -22.63 8.36 14.70
C MET A 522 -22.78 9.89 14.85
N GLY A 523 -21.68 10.64 15.01
CA GLY A 523 -21.72 12.06 15.33
C GLY A 523 -22.15 12.35 16.78
N GLU A 524 -22.31 11.32 17.60
CA GLU A 524 -22.47 11.46 19.05
C GLU A 524 -21.16 11.99 19.63
N LYS A 525 -21.03 13.33 19.70
CA LYS A 525 -20.01 13.96 20.52
C LYS A 525 -20.11 13.37 21.92
N ALA A 526 -19.04 12.72 22.36
CA ALA A 526 -18.92 12.31 23.74
C ALA A 526 -19.19 13.54 24.62
N LYS A 527 -20.22 13.46 25.46
CA LYS A 527 -20.30 14.32 26.63
C LYS A 527 -19.18 13.86 27.55
N ASP A 528 -18.00 14.47 27.40
CA ASP A 528 -16.95 14.34 28.38
C ASP A 528 -17.56 14.65 29.75
N LYS A 529 -17.66 13.61 30.57
CA LYS A 529 -17.95 13.78 31.99
C LYS A 529 -16.69 14.37 32.58
N ASP A 530 -16.67 15.69 32.65
CA ASP A 530 -15.56 16.43 33.23
C ASP A 530 -15.33 15.93 34.67
N TYR A 531 -14.21 15.22 34.86
CA TYR A 531 -13.79 14.68 36.15
C TYR A 531 -13.00 15.72 36.98
N SER A 532 -12.99 17.00 36.57
CA SER A 532 -12.46 18.12 37.37
C SER A 532 -13.06 18.23 38.78
N GLY A 533 -14.26 17.68 39.00
CA GLY A 533 -14.99 17.73 40.28
C GLY A 533 -14.46 16.82 41.40
N ALA A 534 -13.46 15.96 41.16
CA ALA A 534 -12.95 15.01 42.15
C ALA A 534 -11.84 15.60 43.06
N SER A 535 -12.17 16.61 43.86
CA SER A 535 -11.22 17.19 44.82
C SER A 535 -10.88 16.22 45.96
N PHE A 536 -9.68 15.64 45.93
CA PHE A 536 -9.18 14.70 46.94
C PHE A 536 -8.82 15.41 48.24
N SER A 537 -9.80 15.59 49.12
CA SER A 537 -9.65 16.28 50.41
C SER A 537 -9.02 15.37 51.49
N VAL A 538 -7.70 15.41 51.59
CA VAL A 538 -6.98 14.81 52.74
C VAL A 538 -7.24 15.65 53.99
N SER A 539 -8.14 15.17 54.85
CA SER A 539 -8.28 15.69 56.21
C SER A 539 -7.12 15.19 57.08
N ALA A 540 -6.16 16.08 57.35
CA ALA A 540 -5.01 15.79 58.22
C ALA A 540 -5.44 15.70 59.70
N GLY A 541 -6.03 14.56 60.08
CA GLY A 541 -6.42 14.27 61.46
C GLY A 541 -5.21 14.06 62.37
N THR A 542 -4.85 15.07 63.16
CA THR A 542 -3.78 14.99 64.17
C THR A 542 -4.21 14.12 65.37
N GLY A 543 -4.06 12.80 65.25
CA GLY A 543 -4.29 11.84 66.33
C GLY A 543 -3.02 11.51 67.11
N ASN A 544 -3.05 11.68 68.44
CA ASN A 544 -1.95 11.31 69.33
C ASN A 544 -1.99 9.82 69.71
N GLY A 545 -0.82 9.15 69.65
CA GLY A 545 -0.41 8.19 70.68
C GLY A 545 -0.50 6.67 70.40
N THR A 546 0.56 5.99 70.86
CA THR A 546 0.61 4.60 71.37
C THR A 546 0.29 3.41 70.45
N SER A 547 1.38 2.84 69.90
CA SER A 547 1.79 1.41 70.00
C SER A 547 0.80 0.26 69.73
N ALA A 548 1.08 -0.51 68.67
CA ALA A 548 1.20 -1.97 68.70
C ALA A 548 2.05 -2.45 67.48
N ALA A 549 2.47 -3.71 67.45
CA ALA A 549 3.27 -4.32 66.37
C ALA A 549 2.57 -5.56 65.78
N LYS A 550 3.20 -6.18 64.75
CA LYS A 550 2.81 -7.39 64.00
C LYS A 550 1.87 -7.18 62.80
N ASP A 551 2.00 -7.86 61.66
CA ASP A 551 3.09 -8.74 61.13
C ASP A 551 3.16 -8.57 59.58
N ASP A 552 4.30 -8.91 58.95
CA ASP A 552 4.54 -8.81 57.49
C ASP A 552 4.39 -10.19 56.79
N PRO A 553 3.54 -10.32 55.74
CA PRO A 553 3.38 -11.56 54.98
C PRO A 553 4.18 -11.64 53.67
N PHE A 554 4.98 -10.63 53.26
CA PHE A 554 5.60 -10.56 51.93
C PHE A 554 7.13 -10.72 51.90
N GLY A 555 7.63 -11.79 52.52
CA GLY A 555 9.06 -12.11 52.55
C GLY A 555 9.72 -12.24 51.18
N ARG A 556 10.51 -11.23 50.79
CA ARG A 556 11.52 -11.30 49.71
C ARG A 556 12.89 -10.92 50.27
N LEU A 557 13.76 -11.91 50.47
CA LEU A 557 15.15 -11.66 50.86
C LEU A 557 16.02 -11.39 49.63
N HIS A 558 16.27 -10.11 49.35
CA HIS A 558 17.52 -9.69 48.73
C HIS A 558 18.51 -9.36 49.85
N GLN A 559 19.65 -10.05 49.90
CA GLN A 559 20.74 -9.74 50.83
C GLN A 559 21.88 -9.07 50.03
N ALA A 560 22.45 -8.01 50.59
CA ALA A 560 23.28 -7.05 49.86
C ALA A 560 24.79 -7.32 49.97
N ASP A 561 25.57 -6.68 49.09
CA ASP A 561 27.03 -6.69 49.10
C ASP A 561 27.64 -6.17 50.41
N LYS A 562 28.71 -6.86 50.87
CA LYS A 562 30.02 -6.28 51.25
C LYS A 562 30.92 -7.33 51.91
N ASP A 563 32.10 -7.59 51.36
CA ASP A 563 33.38 -7.04 51.88
C ASP A 563 34.60 -7.54 51.08
N CYS A 564 35.71 -6.80 51.23
CA CYS A 564 37.14 -7.07 50.97
C CYS A 564 37.61 -8.36 50.23
N ALA A 565 38.71 -8.43 49.48
CA ALA A 565 39.65 -7.53 48.77
C ALA A 565 41.00 -8.28 48.59
N ASP A 566 41.46 -8.44 47.34
CA ASP A 566 42.85 -8.77 46.92
C ASP A 566 43.48 -10.14 47.32
N VAL A 567 44.74 -10.35 46.90
CA VAL A 567 45.74 -11.41 47.21
C VAL A 567 45.90 -12.58 46.22
N THR A 568 46.62 -12.28 45.12
CA THR A 568 47.67 -13.12 44.45
C THR A 568 47.33 -14.35 43.58
N ARG A 569 48.26 -14.64 42.63
CA ARG A 569 48.43 -15.88 41.85
C ARG A 569 49.62 -16.70 42.39
N PRO A 570 49.60 -18.03 42.22
CA PRO A 570 50.52 -18.72 41.28
C PRO A 570 49.77 -19.81 40.45
N ALA A 571 50.37 -20.67 39.62
CA ALA A 571 51.42 -20.60 38.58
C ALA A 571 51.87 -22.07 38.25
N TRP A 572 51.97 -22.41 36.95
CA TRP A 572 52.64 -23.60 36.36
C TRP A 572 52.08 -25.04 36.55
N GLU A 573 51.56 -25.63 35.45
CA GLU A 573 52.14 -26.72 34.61
C GLU A 573 52.81 -28.01 35.21
N PRO A 574 53.05 -29.11 34.43
CA PRO A 574 52.26 -29.72 33.33
C PRO A 574 52.32 -31.28 33.23
N SER A 575 51.42 -31.93 32.46
CA SER A 575 51.63 -33.27 31.83
C SER A 575 50.51 -33.67 30.85
N GLY A 576 50.72 -34.31 29.68
CA GLY A 576 51.96 -34.58 28.93
C GLY A 576 51.84 -35.71 27.86
N SER A 577 52.42 -35.52 26.67
CA SER A 577 52.55 -36.49 25.52
C SER A 577 51.24 -36.88 24.79
N ARG A 578 51.15 -37.25 23.49
CA ARG A 578 52.00 -37.42 22.26
C ARG A 578 51.00 -37.70 21.07
N SER A 579 51.29 -37.74 19.76
CA SER A 579 52.44 -37.46 18.86
C SER A 579 51.93 -37.44 17.38
N ASP A 580 52.01 -36.33 16.64
CA ASP A 580 52.99 -36.09 15.53
C ASP A 580 52.36 -36.34 14.11
N PRO A 581 53.00 -36.08 12.93
CA PRO A 581 52.66 -34.86 12.16
C PRO A 581 52.55 -35.02 10.60
N LEU A 582 52.65 -33.87 9.88
CA LEU A 582 52.72 -33.64 8.42
C LEU A 582 51.35 -33.50 7.70
N ARG A 583 51.16 -32.59 6.71
CA ARG A 583 52.11 -31.72 5.98
C ARG A 583 51.47 -30.33 5.68
N ARG A 584 52.30 -29.27 5.54
CA ARG A 584 51.87 -27.87 5.26
C ARG A 584 51.91 -27.50 3.77
N ARG A 585 51.22 -26.39 3.41
CA ARG A 585 51.58 -25.24 2.52
C ARG A 585 50.37 -24.75 1.72
N ASP A 586 50.11 -23.47 1.42
CA ASP A 586 50.54 -22.13 1.91
C ASP A 586 49.39 -21.15 1.56
N LEU A 587 48.84 -20.30 2.45
CA LEU A 587 49.29 -18.95 2.87
C LEU A 587 49.28 -17.82 1.80
N SER A 588 48.13 -17.15 1.64
CA SER A 588 47.96 -15.68 1.69
C SER A 588 46.46 -15.33 1.88
N ALA A 589 45.94 -14.38 2.67
CA ALA A 589 46.42 -13.20 3.41
C ALA A 589 45.90 -11.85 2.84
N ALA A 590 44.72 -11.42 3.30
CA ALA A 590 44.24 -10.04 3.35
C ALA A 590 43.19 -9.90 4.47
N THR A 591 43.02 -8.72 5.08
CA THR A 591 42.23 -8.53 6.32
C THR A 591 41.69 -7.10 6.44
N ALA A 592 40.71 -6.89 7.34
CA ALA A 592 39.97 -5.65 7.63
C ALA A 592 39.01 -5.20 6.49
N ALA A 593 37.72 -4.87 6.70
CA ALA A 593 36.94 -4.43 7.87
C ALA A 593 37.18 -2.98 8.33
N HIS A 594 36.16 -2.13 8.14
CA HIS A 594 35.99 -0.85 8.84
C HIS A 594 34.49 -0.52 8.92
N CYS A 595 34.01 -0.23 10.13
CA CYS A 595 32.75 0.47 10.37
C CYS A 595 33.07 1.84 10.96
N ARG A 596 32.32 2.86 10.52
CA ARG A 596 32.06 4.12 11.21
C ARG A 596 30.66 4.59 10.81
#